data_AF-R9IUM4-F1
#
_entry.id   AF-R9IUM4-F1
#
_cell.length_a   1.000
_cell.length_b   1.000
_cell.length_c   1.000
_cell.angle_alpha   90.00
_cell.angle_beta   90.00
_cell.angle_gamma   90.00
#
_symmetry.space_group_name_H-M   'P 1'
#
loop_
_entity.id
_entity.type
_entity.pdbx_description
1 polymer ?
#
loop_
_entity_poly.entity_id
_entity_poly.type
_entity_poly.pdbx_seq_one_letter_code
_entity_poly.pdbx_strand_id
1 'polypeptide(L)'
;MDTKFQKKHESDMTKKERRELEREKLASMNGKEKLEYILTYYKLQIGLVLGAILLIVGVVKWIDSFFDETVLYAAIVNGRNLEEGMMEEFQAYRGDENRRHKYILDTSIAFQDQDGSGEMDYATATKMLTLVGSSATDLFICPKSVYEKYSQEEDFLVPVEQLLGEEFVASHEDICEKDAVRVEKSEILERYGYQGQEAAYLIVFQYSSNHEAAADFVKFLTGENLTGNGEKSKEN
;
A
#
# COMPACT_ATOMS: atom_id res chain seq x y z
N MET A 1 -23.35 -78.21 -27.71
CA MET A 1 -24.51 -77.30 -27.76
C MET A 1 -24.67 -76.72 -26.37
N ASP A 2 -24.48 -75.42 -26.20
CA ASP A 2 -25.28 -74.58 -25.30
C ASP A 2 -25.02 -73.11 -25.63
N THR A 3 -25.76 -72.68 -26.64
CA THR A 3 -25.77 -71.35 -27.24
C THR A 3 -26.75 -70.51 -26.43
N LYS A 4 -26.36 -70.02 -25.24
CA LYS A 4 -27.27 -69.23 -24.38
C LYS A 4 -26.75 -67.86 -23.96
N PHE A 5 -25.86 -67.28 -24.77
CA PHE A 5 -25.54 -65.85 -24.70
C PHE A 5 -25.55 -65.24 -26.10
N GLN A 6 -26.66 -65.44 -26.83
CA GLN A 6 -27.01 -64.54 -27.92
C GLN A 6 -27.49 -63.22 -27.29
N LYS A 7 -26.74 -62.15 -27.55
CA LYS A 7 -27.12 -60.74 -27.51
C LYS A 7 -28.61 -60.49 -27.22
N LYS A 8 -28.93 -60.14 -25.98
CA LYS A 8 -30.14 -59.35 -25.71
C LYS A 8 -29.88 -57.92 -26.21
N HIS A 9 -30.62 -57.48 -27.21
CA HIS A 9 -30.50 -56.12 -27.75
C HIS A 9 -31.02 -55.10 -26.74
N GLU A 10 -30.43 -53.89 -26.73
CA GLU A 10 -30.73 -52.79 -25.79
C GLU A 10 -32.22 -52.50 -25.60
N SER A 11 -33.06 -52.81 -26.58
CA SER A 11 -34.52 -52.63 -26.54
C SER A 11 -35.25 -53.47 -25.48
N ASP A 12 -34.59 -54.47 -24.89
CA ASP A 12 -35.23 -55.48 -24.04
C ASP A 12 -34.83 -55.38 -22.56
N MET A 13 -34.22 -54.26 -22.17
CA MET A 13 -33.69 -54.00 -20.83
C MET A 13 -34.65 -53.12 -20.02
N THR A 14 -34.96 -53.56 -18.80
CA THR A 14 -35.85 -52.84 -17.88
C THR A 14 -35.14 -51.58 -17.34
N LYS A 15 -35.88 -50.51 -16.99
CA LYS A 15 -35.29 -49.23 -16.49
C LYS A 15 -34.34 -49.40 -15.29
N LYS A 16 -34.53 -50.45 -14.48
CA LYS A 16 -33.67 -50.77 -13.33
C LYS A 16 -32.32 -51.35 -13.76
N GLU A 17 -32.33 -52.29 -14.70
CA GLU A 17 -31.12 -52.92 -15.22
C GLU A 17 -30.24 -51.92 -16.01
N ARG A 18 -30.85 -50.94 -16.70
CA ARG A 18 -30.10 -49.84 -17.35
C ARG A 18 -29.37 -48.96 -16.34
N ARG A 19 -30.00 -48.68 -15.19
CA ARG A 19 -29.40 -47.89 -14.10
C ARG A 19 -28.28 -48.64 -13.39
N GLU A 20 -28.39 -49.96 -13.25
CA GLU A 20 -27.35 -50.80 -12.66
C GLU A 20 -26.15 -50.92 -13.60
N LEU A 21 -26.37 -51.11 -14.91
CA LEU A 21 -25.32 -51.08 -15.93
C LEU A 21 -24.59 -49.73 -16.00
N GLU A 22 -25.31 -48.61 -15.89
CA GLU A 22 -24.69 -47.28 -15.84
C GLU A 22 -23.87 -47.08 -14.55
N ARG A 23 -24.34 -47.59 -13.41
CA ARG A 23 -23.61 -47.55 -12.14
C ARG A 23 -22.37 -48.44 -12.15
N GLU A 24 -22.44 -49.65 -12.70
CA GLU A 24 -21.30 -50.56 -12.83
C GLU A 24 -20.26 -50.01 -13.80
N LYS A 25 -20.68 -49.41 -14.92
CA LYS A 25 -19.79 -48.76 -15.88
C LYS A 25 -19.11 -47.51 -15.31
N LEU A 26 -19.82 -46.76 -14.47
CA LEU A 26 -19.24 -45.68 -13.68
C LEU A 26 -18.32 -46.21 -12.57
N ALA A 27 -18.59 -47.36 -11.97
CA ALA A 27 -17.73 -47.96 -10.94
C ALA A 27 -16.45 -48.58 -11.53
N SER A 28 -16.49 -49.10 -12.76
CA SER A 28 -15.39 -49.81 -13.42
C SER A 28 -14.38 -48.90 -14.14
N MET A 29 -14.60 -47.59 -14.20
CA MET A 29 -13.68 -46.66 -14.87
C MET A 29 -12.51 -46.28 -13.96
N ASN A 30 -11.30 -46.37 -14.50
CA ASN A 30 -10.06 -45.98 -13.84
C ASN A 30 -10.09 -44.47 -13.59
N GLY A 31 -9.70 -43.98 -12.40
CA GLY A 31 -9.90 -42.58 -12.00
C GLY A 31 -9.36 -41.53 -12.99
N LYS A 32 -8.36 -41.89 -13.79
CA LYS A 32 -7.81 -41.06 -14.88
C LYS A 32 -8.77 -40.89 -16.07
N GLU A 33 -9.44 -41.95 -16.50
CA GLU A 33 -10.38 -41.92 -17.63
C GLU A 33 -11.65 -41.12 -17.28
N LYS A 34 -12.07 -41.14 -16.01
CA LYS A 34 -13.17 -40.30 -15.52
C LYS A 34 -12.81 -38.81 -15.55
N LEU A 35 -11.60 -38.45 -15.12
CA LEU A 35 -11.09 -37.09 -15.16
C LEU A 35 -11.00 -36.58 -16.61
N GLU A 36 -10.49 -37.42 -17.52
CA GLU A 36 -10.40 -37.09 -18.94
C GLU A 36 -11.79 -36.90 -19.58
N TYR A 37 -12.77 -37.75 -19.23
CA TYR A 37 -14.15 -37.57 -19.66
C TYR A 37 -14.79 -36.29 -19.12
N ILE A 38 -14.61 -35.98 -17.83
CA ILE A 38 -15.13 -34.76 -17.20
C ILE A 38 -14.50 -33.52 -17.85
N LEU A 39 -13.18 -33.52 -18.05
CA LEU A 39 -12.47 -32.42 -18.69
C LEU A 39 -12.89 -32.24 -20.14
N THR A 40 -13.13 -33.31 -20.89
CA THR A 40 -13.49 -33.22 -22.32
C THR A 40 -14.95 -32.77 -22.50
N TYR A 41 -15.87 -33.26 -21.68
CA TYR A 41 -17.30 -32.95 -21.79
C TYR A 41 -17.69 -31.63 -21.11
N TYR A 42 -17.04 -31.30 -19.99
CA TYR A 42 -17.35 -30.09 -19.20
C TYR A 42 -16.30 -28.97 -19.35
N LYS A 43 -15.37 -29.04 -20.31
CA LYS A 43 -14.28 -28.06 -20.46
C LYS A 43 -14.75 -26.61 -20.43
N LEU A 44 -15.82 -26.33 -21.18
CA LEU A 44 -16.38 -24.98 -21.32
C LEU A 44 -17.09 -24.55 -20.03
N GLN A 45 -17.83 -25.46 -19.39
CA GLN A 45 -18.56 -25.21 -18.15
C GLN A 45 -17.58 -25.00 -16.98
N ILE A 46 -16.53 -25.81 -16.88
CA ILE A 46 -15.44 -25.64 -15.91
C ILE A 46 -14.74 -24.30 -16.14
N GLY A 47 -14.42 -23.96 -17.39
CA GLY A 47 -13.83 -22.66 -17.73
C GLY A 47 -14.73 -21.48 -17.33
N LEU A 48 -16.05 -21.60 -17.55
CA LEU A 48 -17.02 -20.58 -17.18
C LEU A 48 -17.12 -20.44 -15.65
N VAL A 49 -17.18 -21.55 -14.91
CA VAL A 49 -17.22 -21.54 -13.45
C VAL A 49 -15.93 -20.96 -12.87
N LEU A 50 -14.75 -21.36 -13.38
CA LEU A 50 -13.47 -20.79 -12.97
C LEU A 50 -13.39 -19.29 -13.29
N GLY A 51 -13.84 -18.89 -14.48
CA GLY A 51 -13.92 -17.48 -14.87
C GLY A 51 -14.83 -16.67 -13.96
N ALA A 52 -16.00 -17.22 -13.60
CA ALA A 52 -16.92 -16.58 -12.66
C ALA A 52 -16.30 -16.45 -11.26
N ILE A 53 -15.60 -17.47 -10.77
CA ILE A 53 -14.89 -17.42 -9.48
C ILE A 53 -13.81 -16.34 -9.51
N LEU A 54 -12.98 -16.30 -10.55
CA LEU A 54 -11.92 -15.28 -10.69
C LEU A 54 -12.51 -13.87 -10.74
N LEU A 55 -13.63 -13.69 -11.46
CA LEU A 55 -14.34 -12.42 -11.51
C LEU A 55 -14.84 -12.00 -10.13
N ILE A 56 -15.50 -12.90 -9.39
CA ILE A 56 -15.98 -12.62 -8.03
C ILE A 56 -14.81 -12.26 -7.11
N VAL A 57 -13.72 -13.02 -7.14
CA VAL A 57 -12.52 -12.73 -6.33
C VAL A 57 -11.93 -11.37 -6.69
N GLY A 58 -11.85 -11.05 -7.99
CA GLY A 58 -11.37 -9.75 -8.47
C GLY A 58 -12.24 -8.59 -7.99
N VAL A 59 -13.57 -8.72 -8.11
CA VAL A 59 -14.53 -7.71 -7.64
C VAL A 59 -14.47 -7.55 -6.12
N VAL A 60 -14.41 -8.65 -5.37
CA VAL A 60 -14.28 -8.59 -3.91
C VAL A 60 -12.99 -7.87 -3.52
N LYS A 61 -11.84 -8.20 -4.13
CA LYS A 61 -10.56 -7.52 -3.90
C LYS A 61 -10.60 -6.04 -4.27
N TRP A 62 -11.27 -5.70 -5.37
CA TRP A 62 -11.42 -4.32 -5.81
C TRP A 62 -12.29 -3.51 -4.84
N ILE A 63 -13.42 -4.08 -4.41
CA ILE A 63 -14.28 -3.47 -3.37
C ILE A 63 -13.52 -3.34 -2.05
N ASP A 64 -12.75 -4.37 -1.69
CA ASP A 64 -11.92 -4.36 -0.50
C ASP A 64 -10.89 -3.22 -0.54
N SER A 65 -10.29 -2.89 -1.69
CA SER A 65 -9.36 -1.76 -1.75
C SER A 65 -9.99 -0.37 -1.48
N PHE A 66 -11.31 -0.20 -1.65
CA PHE A 66 -11.97 1.09 -1.45
C PHE A 66 -12.12 1.51 0.01
N PHE A 67 -11.95 0.60 0.97
CA PHE A 67 -11.91 1.00 2.38
C PHE A 67 -10.51 0.95 2.96
N ASP A 68 -9.47 0.94 2.12
CA ASP A 68 -8.14 1.31 2.59
C ASP A 68 -8.09 2.84 2.72
N GLU A 69 -7.52 3.31 3.82
CA GLU A 69 -7.42 4.73 4.16
C GLU A 69 -5.95 5.12 4.26
N THR A 70 -5.53 6.14 3.52
CA THR A 70 -4.15 6.65 3.60
C THR A 70 -4.04 7.58 4.80
N VAL A 71 -3.38 7.10 5.85
CA VAL A 71 -3.15 7.87 7.08
C VAL A 71 -1.97 8.83 6.91
N LEU A 72 -0.97 8.44 6.13
CA LEU A 72 0.15 9.31 5.80
C LEU A 72 0.71 8.97 4.43
N TYR A 73 0.86 9.97 3.58
CA TYR A 73 1.66 9.91 2.36
C TYR A 73 2.86 10.85 2.47
N ALA A 74 4.05 10.27 2.65
CA ALA A 74 5.31 11.00 2.65
C ALA A 74 6.05 10.76 1.33
N ALA A 75 6.55 11.83 0.70
CA ALA A 75 7.48 11.69 -0.42
C ALA A 75 8.88 12.21 -0.03
N ILE A 76 9.91 11.44 -0.35
CA ILE A 76 11.30 11.82 -0.09
C ILE A 76 11.98 12.11 -1.42
N VAL A 77 12.30 13.38 -1.63
CA VAL A 77 13.08 13.82 -2.78
C VAL A 77 14.52 13.35 -2.57
N ASN A 78 15.06 12.62 -3.56
CA ASN A 78 16.36 11.96 -3.48
C ASN A 78 16.47 10.85 -2.42
N GLY A 79 15.36 10.25 -1.98
CA GLY A 79 15.34 9.13 -1.03
C GLY A 79 15.80 7.78 -1.59
N ARG A 80 16.72 7.75 -2.57
CA ARG A 80 17.16 6.50 -3.21
C ARG A 80 17.76 5.56 -2.16
N ASN A 81 17.39 4.28 -2.24
CA ASN A 81 17.83 3.20 -1.34
C ASN A 81 17.27 3.23 0.09
N LEU A 82 16.24 4.04 0.37
CA LEU A 82 15.56 3.94 1.65
C LEU A 82 14.82 2.59 1.76
N GLU A 83 15.05 1.87 2.84
CA GLU A 83 14.42 0.57 3.09
C GLU A 83 12.92 0.73 3.36
N GLU A 84 12.11 -0.20 2.82
CA GLU A 84 10.64 -0.13 2.85
C GLU A 84 10.04 -0.21 4.27
N GLY A 85 10.78 -0.76 5.24
CA GLY A 85 10.29 -1.00 6.60
C GLY A 85 10.10 0.23 7.49
N MET A 86 10.49 1.43 7.04
CA MET A 86 10.41 2.65 7.86
C MET A 86 8.96 3.00 8.21
N MET A 87 8.05 2.87 7.23
CA MET A 87 6.63 3.16 7.46
C MET A 87 5.95 2.11 8.33
N GLU A 88 6.45 0.87 8.34
CA GLU A 88 5.98 -0.16 9.27
C GLU A 88 6.41 0.14 10.70
N GLU A 89 7.66 0.59 10.93
CA GLU A 89 8.12 1.04 12.25
C GLU A 89 7.34 2.29 12.70
N PHE A 90 7.06 3.22 11.79
CA PHE A 90 6.24 4.39 12.10
C PHE A 90 4.78 4.03 12.45
N GLN A 91 4.18 3.10 11.70
CA GLN A 91 2.84 2.59 12.02
C GLN A 91 2.82 1.93 13.42
N ALA A 92 3.85 1.15 13.74
CA ALA A 92 4.00 0.54 15.07
C ALA A 92 4.23 1.58 16.17
N TYR A 93 4.98 2.65 15.87
CA TYR A 93 5.18 3.79 16.77
C TYR A 93 3.86 4.48 17.14
N ARG A 94 2.92 4.60 16.19
CA ARG A 94 1.54 5.09 16.46
C ARG A 94 0.63 4.07 17.16
N GLY A 95 1.08 2.82 17.34
CA GLY A 95 0.26 1.74 17.89
C GLY A 95 -0.93 1.36 17.00
N ASP A 96 -0.83 1.62 15.69
CA ASP A 96 -1.93 1.44 14.75
C ASP A 96 -1.97 0.02 14.17
N GLU A 97 -2.84 -0.81 14.74
CA GLU A 97 -3.04 -2.20 14.30
C GLU A 97 -4.03 -2.36 13.13
N ASN A 98 -4.57 -1.26 12.58
CA ASN A 98 -5.58 -1.35 11.54
C ASN A 98 -4.97 -1.70 10.18
N ARG A 99 -5.26 -2.90 9.66
CA ARG A 99 -4.77 -3.36 8.34
C ARG A 99 -5.17 -2.46 7.16
N ARG A 100 -6.21 -1.65 7.35
CA ARG A 100 -6.80 -0.76 6.35
C ARG A 100 -6.07 0.57 6.25
N HIS A 101 -5.37 0.96 7.31
CA HIS A 101 -4.57 2.16 7.30
C HIS A 101 -3.30 1.90 6.46
N LYS A 102 -3.02 2.84 5.56
CA LYS A 102 -1.86 2.81 4.66
C LYS A 102 -0.94 3.98 4.99
N TYR A 103 0.33 3.64 5.18
CA TYR A 103 1.43 4.56 5.35
C TYR A 103 2.31 4.42 4.11
N ILE A 104 2.31 5.44 3.27
CA ILE A 104 2.93 5.40 1.94
C ILE A 104 4.19 6.24 1.96
N LEU A 105 5.28 5.65 1.49
CA LEU A 105 6.56 6.31 1.30
C LEU A 105 6.96 6.31 -0.17
N ASP A 106 6.93 7.47 -0.82
CA ASP A 106 7.37 7.63 -2.20
C ASP A 106 8.81 8.15 -2.26
N THR A 107 9.74 7.25 -2.56
CA THR A 107 11.18 7.56 -2.76
C THR A 107 11.57 7.68 -4.23
N SER A 108 10.59 7.59 -5.14
CA SER A 108 10.86 7.58 -6.58
C SER A 108 11.01 8.99 -7.18
N ILE A 109 10.96 10.04 -6.36
CA ILE A 109 11.25 11.42 -6.78
C ILE A 109 12.77 11.62 -6.79
N ALA A 110 13.37 11.52 -7.98
CA ALA A 110 14.79 11.78 -8.17
C ALA A 110 15.03 13.24 -8.58
N PHE A 111 15.73 14.00 -7.76
CA PHE A 111 16.20 15.34 -8.08
C PHE A 111 17.71 15.27 -8.37
N GLN A 112 18.07 15.11 -9.65
CA GLN A 112 19.45 15.25 -10.09
C GLN A 112 19.68 16.68 -10.55
N ASP A 113 20.54 17.40 -9.86
CA ASP A 113 21.19 18.59 -10.42
C ASP A 113 22.26 18.10 -11.41
N GLN A 114 21.88 17.83 -12.66
CA GLN A 114 22.78 17.20 -13.65
C GLN A 114 23.96 18.09 -14.04
N ASP A 115 23.81 19.41 -13.97
CA ASP A 115 24.79 20.37 -14.51
C ASP A 115 25.29 21.39 -13.46
N GLY A 116 24.91 21.25 -12.19
CA GLY A 116 25.20 22.25 -11.15
C GLY A 116 24.48 23.58 -11.39
N SER A 117 23.47 23.57 -12.25
CA SER A 117 22.63 24.73 -12.59
C SER A 117 21.49 24.91 -11.59
N GLY A 118 21.21 23.90 -10.75
CA GLY A 118 20.04 23.87 -9.89
C GLY A 118 18.72 23.65 -10.64
N GLU A 119 18.75 23.36 -11.95
CA GLU A 119 17.54 23.11 -12.73
C GLU A 119 16.99 21.71 -12.44
N MET A 120 15.73 21.70 -12.01
CA MET A 120 14.95 20.49 -11.80
C MET A 120 14.64 19.83 -13.16
N ASP A 121 14.96 18.54 -13.31
CA ASP A 121 14.53 17.80 -14.50
C ASP A 121 13.00 17.88 -14.69
N TYR A 122 12.57 17.98 -15.96
CA TYR A 122 11.17 18.18 -16.31
C TYR A 122 10.27 17.06 -15.77
N ALA A 123 10.73 15.82 -15.75
CA ALA A 123 9.95 14.70 -15.22
C ALA A 123 9.72 14.85 -13.71
N THR A 124 10.76 15.24 -12.98
CA THR A 124 10.71 15.49 -11.53
C THR A 124 9.79 16.65 -11.20
N ALA A 125 9.91 17.77 -11.91
CA ALA A 125 9.03 18.92 -11.76
C ALA A 125 7.56 18.56 -12.01
N THR A 126 7.29 17.82 -13.08
CA THR A 126 5.94 17.37 -13.45
C THR A 126 5.35 16.45 -12.38
N LYS A 127 6.15 15.50 -11.86
CA LYS A 127 5.71 14.59 -10.81
C LYS A 127 5.35 15.33 -9.52
N MET A 128 6.23 16.22 -9.05
CA MET A 128 5.95 17.02 -7.85
C MET A 128 4.71 17.90 -8.03
N LEU A 129 4.59 18.59 -9.17
CA LEU A 129 3.41 19.39 -9.49
C LEU A 129 2.13 18.55 -9.49
N THR A 130 2.18 17.31 -9.99
CA THR A 130 1.03 16.40 -10.02
C THR A 130 0.65 15.94 -8.61
N LEU A 131 1.63 15.53 -7.78
CA LEU A 131 1.38 15.10 -6.40
C LEU A 131 0.76 16.22 -5.56
N VAL A 132 1.34 17.42 -5.66
CA VAL A 132 0.88 18.60 -4.93
C VAL A 132 -0.45 19.10 -5.47
N GLY A 133 -0.60 19.20 -6.79
CA GLY A 133 -1.82 19.70 -7.44
C GLY A 133 -3.02 18.75 -7.32
N SER A 134 -2.79 17.46 -7.06
CA SER A 134 -3.84 16.49 -6.74
C SER A 134 -4.11 16.34 -5.24
N SER A 135 -3.36 17.06 -4.39
CA SER A 135 -3.41 16.93 -2.93
C SER A 135 -3.18 15.50 -2.44
N ALA A 136 -2.42 14.69 -3.19
CA ALA A 136 -2.21 13.28 -2.90
C ALA A 136 -1.10 13.02 -1.87
N THR A 137 -0.21 13.98 -1.66
CA THR A 137 0.93 13.88 -0.73
C THR A 137 0.71 14.79 0.47
N ASP A 138 0.99 14.29 1.67
CA ASP A 138 0.79 15.04 2.92
C ASP A 138 2.02 15.89 3.26
N LEU A 139 3.21 15.31 3.06
CA LEU A 139 4.48 15.96 3.37
C LEU A 139 5.58 15.58 2.38
N PHE A 140 6.60 16.44 2.30
CA PHE A 140 7.86 16.13 1.63
C PHE A 140 9.02 16.16 2.62
N ILE A 141 9.99 15.27 2.41
CA ILE A 141 11.38 15.47 2.85
C ILE A 141 12.19 15.84 1.61
N CYS A 142 12.74 17.05 1.59
CA CYS A 142 13.29 17.62 0.37
C CYS A 142 14.55 18.49 0.61
N PRO A 143 15.39 18.69 -0.42
CA PRO A 143 16.51 19.61 -0.32
C PRO A 143 16.04 21.06 -0.17
N LYS A 144 16.96 21.93 0.26
CA LYS A 144 16.68 23.34 0.52
C LYS A 144 16.01 24.07 -0.65
N SER A 145 16.46 23.81 -1.88
CA SER A 145 15.92 24.44 -3.09
C SER A 145 14.43 24.16 -3.31
N VAL A 146 13.96 22.99 -2.92
CA VAL A 146 12.54 22.61 -2.99
C VAL A 146 11.75 23.26 -1.87
N TYR A 147 12.28 23.26 -0.65
CA TYR A 147 11.67 23.95 0.48
C TYR A 147 11.47 25.44 0.19
N GLU A 148 12.54 26.13 -0.24
CA GLU A 148 12.49 27.56 -0.56
C GLU A 148 11.48 27.89 -1.66
N LYS A 149 11.21 26.95 -2.59
CA LYS A 149 10.19 27.12 -3.63
C LYS A 149 8.78 27.12 -3.05
N TYR A 150 8.48 26.24 -2.09
CA TYR A 150 7.14 26.11 -1.54
C TYR A 150 6.85 27.09 -0.40
N SER A 151 7.87 27.51 0.35
CA SER A 151 7.73 28.50 1.44
C SER A 151 7.48 29.93 0.91
N GLN A 152 7.69 30.18 -0.39
CA GLN A 152 7.38 31.48 -1.02
C GLN A 152 5.89 31.78 -1.11
N GLU A 153 5.05 30.74 -1.18
CA GLU A 153 3.60 30.88 -1.26
C GLU A 153 3.01 30.93 0.16
N GLU A 154 2.30 32.01 0.49
CA GLU A 154 1.63 32.13 1.78
C GLU A 154 0.58 31.03 1.96
N ASP A 155 0.44 30.51 3.18
CA ASP A 155 -0.49 29.45 3.57
C ASP A 155 -0.39 28.15 2.74
N PHE A 156 0.77 27.90 2.13
CA PHE A 156 1.00 26.66 1.38
C PHE A 156 1.54 25.53 2.26
N LEU A 157 2.35 25.88 3.24
CA LEU A 157 2.96 24.98 4.22
C LEU A 157 2.43 25.27 5.62
N VAL A 158 2.28 24.22 6.43
CA VAL A 158 1.85 24.35 7.82
C VAL A 158 3.02 24.89 8.66
N PRO A 159 2.83 26.00 9.41
CA PRO A 159 3.84 26.46 10.36
C PRO A 159 4.20 25.38 11.39
N VAL A 160 5.48 25.23 11.71
CA VAL A 160 5.95 24.18 12.65
C VAL A 160 5.33 24.36 14.03
N GLU A 161 5.20 25.61 14.48
CA GLU A 161 4.55 25.95 15.74
C GLU A 161 3.07 25.53 15.77
N GLN A 162 2.36 25.66 14.64
CA GLN A 162 0.98 25.20 14.53
C GLN A 162 0.90 23.66 14.52
N LEU A 163 1.86 23.01 13.87
CA LEU A 163 1.90 21.55 13.71
C LEU A 163 2.30 20.81 14.99
N LEU A 164 3.30 21.32 15.70
CA LEU A 164 3.97 20.62 16.82
C LEU A 164 3.86 21.35 18.17
N GLY A 165 3.46 22.63 18.15
CA GLY A 165 3.34 23.47 19.34
C GLY A 165 4.63 24.22 19.71
N GLU A 166 4.45 25.29 20.49
CA GLU A 166 5.53 26.16 20.96
C GLU A 166 6.60 25.40 21.78
N GLU A 167 6.20 24.42 22.60
CA GLU A 167 7.11 23.63 23.44
C GLU A 167 8.10 22.80 22.61
N PHE A 168 7.62 22.20 21.51
CA PHE A 168 8.47 21.48 20.59
C PHE A 168 9.46 22.43 19.91
N VAL A 169 8.98 23.57 19.40
CA VAL A 169 9.84 24.56 18.74
C VAL A 169 10.93 25.08 19.68
N ALA A 170 10.58 25.40 20.94
CA ALA A 170 11.54 25.90 21.93
C ALA A 170 12.59 24.86 22.34
N SER A 171 12.25 23.57 22.31
CA SER A 171 13.20 22.48 22.60
C SER A 171 14.06 22.08 21.40
N HIS A 172 13.65 22.45 20.18
CA HIS A 172 14.26 22.05 18.91
C HIS A 172 14.60 23.25 18.01
N GLU A 173 14.98 24.40 18.61
CA GLU A 173 15.28 25.64 17.88
C GLU A 173 16.38 25.48 16.81
N ASP A 174 17.28 24.49 16.95
CA ASP A 174 18.37 24.25 16.02
C ASP A 174 17.95 23.55 14.72
N ILE A 175 16.78 22.92 14.73
CA ILE A 175 16.22 22.20 13.56
C ILE A 175 14.90 22.79 13.06
N CYS A 176 14.20 23.60 13.86
CA CYS A 176 12.93 24.21 13.47
C CYS A 176 13.14 25.47 12.64
N GLU A 177 12.60 25.47 11.42
CA GLU A 177 12.34 26.68 10.63
C GLU A 177 10.88 27.14 10.85
N LYS A 178 10.44 28.19 10.16
CA LYS A 178 9.06 28.70 10.25
C LYS A 178 8.01 27.61 9.93
N ASP A 179 8.21 26.89 8.84
CA ASP A 179 7.26 25.97 8.20
C ASP A 179 7.96 24.67 7.71
N ALA A 180 9.15 24.38 8.25
CA ALA A 180 9.90 23.17 7.98
C ALA A 180 10.70 22.68 9.20
N VAL A 181 10.96 21.39 9.27
CA VAL A 181 11.87 20.79 10.27
C VAL A 181 13.05 20.14 9.55
N ARG A 182 14.26 20.46 9.97
CA ARG A 182 15.49 19.86 9.45
C ARG A 182 15.67 18.45 10.00
N VAL A 183 15.75 17.48 9.10
CA VAL A 183 15.78 16.05 9.42
C VAL A 183 17.03 15.35 8.88
N GLU A 184 18.01 16.07 8.33
CA GLU A 184 19.21 15.44 7.75
C GLU A 184 20.07 14.65 8.76
N LYS A 185 19.91 14.93 10.06
CA LYS A 185 20.60 14.22 11.16
C LYS A 185 19.70 13.20 11.86
N SER A 186 18.55 12.86 11.29
CA SER A 186 17.64 11.88 11.88
C SER A 186 18.29 10.50 11.89
N GLU A 187 18.53 9.96 13.09
CA GLU A 187 19.05 8.60 13.27
C GLU A 187 18.14 7.55 12.64
N ILE A 188 16.82 7.81 12.58
CA ILE A 188 15.86 6.93 11.92
C ILE A 188 16.08 6.93 10.42
N LEU A 189 16.16 8.10 9.79
CA LEU A 189 16.44 8.18 8.35
C LEU A 189 17.76 7.49 8.01
N GLU A 190 18.81 7.74 8.79
CA GLU A 190 20.11 7.09 8.61
C GLU A 190 20.03 5.56 8.73
N ARG A 191 19.31 5.05 9.75
CA ARG A 191 19.10 3.60 9.95
C ARG A 191 18.46 2.94 8.74
N TYR A 192 17.51 3.62 8.11
CA TYR A 192 16.79 3.13 6.94
C TYR A 192 17.51 3.43 5.61
N GLY A 193 18.76 3.91 5.66
CA GLY A 193 19.61 4.05 4.48
C GLY A 193 19.53 5.41 3.79
N TYR A 194 19.02 6.44 4.46
CA TYR A 194 19.06 7.80 3.93
C TYR A 194 20.52 8.29 3.84
N GLN A 195 20.95 8.68 2.65
CA GLN A 195 22.32 9.14 2.37
C GLN A 195 22.35 10.59 1.87
N GLY A 196 21.45 11.43 2.38
CA GLY A 196 21.40 12.84 2.00
C GLY A 196 22.74 13.53 2.29
N GLN A 197 23.42 14.01 1.25
CA GLN A 197 24.65 14.80 1.37
C GLN A 197 24.37 16.28 1.63
N GLU A 198 23.11 16.68 1.53
CA GLU A 198 22.61 18.04 1.67
C GLU A 198 21.61 18.14 2.83
N ALA A 199 21.34 19.36 3.29
CA ALA A 199 20.31 19.60 4.28
C ALA A 199 18.94 19.12 3.78
N ALA A 200 18.17 18.47 4.67
CA ALA A 200 16.91 17.83 4.36
C ALA A 200 15.81 18.47 5.19
N TYR A 201 14.83 19.06 4.52
CA TYR A 201 13.74 19.79 5.13
C TYR A 201 12.47 18.96 5.01
N LEU A 202 11.83 18.67 6.14
CA LEU A 202 10.50 18.10 6.21
C LEU A 202 9.48 19.23 6.21
N ILE A 203 8.66 19.28 5.17
CA ILE A 203 7.59 20.26 4.99
C ILE A 203 6.24 19.55 4.94
N VAL A 204 5.22 20.11 5.60
CA VAL A 204 3.85 19.58 5.61
C VAL A 204 2.95 20.54 4.87
N PHE A 205 2.13 20.01 3.94
CA PHE A 205 1.26 20.86 3.12
C PHE A 205 -0.01 21.25 3.85
N GLN A 206 -0.41 22.51 3.71
CA GLN A 206 -1.60 23.06 4.37
C GLN A 206 -2.90 22.34 3.97
N TYR A 207 -2.98 21.85 2.73
CA TYR A 207 -4.16 21.14 2.23
C TYR A 207 -4.31 19.71 2.79
N SER A 208 -3.27 19.16 3.42
CA SER A 208 -3.32 17.79 3.94
C SER A 208 -4.42 17.66 5.01
N SER A 209 -5.19 16.58 4.97
CA SER A 209 -6.13 16.24 6.06
C SER A 209 -5.45 15.49 7.21
N ASN A 210 -4.18 15.13 7.07
CA ASN A 210 -3.48 14.17 7.91
C ASN A 210 -2.41 14.84 8.79
N HIS A 211 -2.66 16.09 9.24
CA HIS A 211 -1.69 16.88 10.01
C HIS A 211 -1.27 16.20 11.31
N GLU A 212 -2.15 15.47 11.97
CA GLU A 212 -1.82 14.71 13.19
C GLU A 212 -0.80 13.60 12.90
N ALA A 213 -1.03 12.81 11.84
CA ALA A 213 -0.08 11.78 11.43
C ALA A 213 1.25 12.38 10.95
N ALA A 214 1.21 13.53 10.28
CA ALA A 214 2.42 14.25 9.87
C ALA A 214 3.21 14.77 11.09
N ALA A 215 2.53 15.32 12.10
CA ALA A 215 3.16 15.76 13.35
C ALA A 215 3.82 14.60 14.10
N ASP A 216 3.12 13.46 14.21
CA ASP A 216 3.68 12.25 14.81
C ASP A 216 4.87 11.71 14.02
N PHE A 217 4.85 11.85 12.69
CA PHE A 217 5.98 11.46 11.84
C PHE A 217 7.21 12.33 12.07
N VAL A 218 7.04 13.63 12.31
CA VAL A 218 8.16 14.50 12.71
C VAL A 218 8.75 14.03 14.03
N LYS A 219 7.92 13.79 15.05
CA LYS A 219 8.35 13.30 16.37
C LYS A 219 9.07 11.97 16.29
N PHE A 220 8.55 11.06 15.47
CA PHE A 220 9.21 9.80 15.16
C PHE A 220 10.62 10.04 14.63
N LEU A 221 10.78 10.85 13.58
CA LEU A 221 12.10 11.12 12.99
C LEU A 221 13.07 11.85 13.92
N THR A 222 12.59 12.65 14.87
CA THR A 222 13.44 13.32 15.88
C THR A 222 13.72 12.44 17.10
N GLY A 223 13.18 11.23 17.17
CA GLY A 223 13.40 10.28 18.26
C GLY A 223 12.58 10.58 19.51
N GLU A 224 11.55 11.43 19.42
CA GLU A 224 10.62 11.65 20.52
C GLU A 224 9.63 10.49 20.64
N ASN A 225 9.26 10.14 21.88
CA ASN A 225 8.14 9.24 22.11
C ASN A 225 6.82 10.02 22.03
N LEU A 226 5.75 9.40 21.55
CA LEU A 226 4.42 9.99 21.65
C LEU A 226 4.13 10.31 23.12
N THR A 227 4.02 11.59 23.45
CA THR A 227 3.64 12.02 24.80
C THR A 227 2.22 11.51 25.06
N GLY A 228 2.13 10.52 25.96
CA GLY A 228 0.94 9.71 26.13
C GLY A 228 -0.30 10.51 26.49
N ASN A 229 -1.24 10.61 25.55
CA ASN A 229 -2.63 11.00 25.83
C ASN A 229 -3.51 9.75 25.80
N GLY A 230 -3.21 8.78 26.68
CA GLY A 230 -3.85 7.45 26.71
C GLY A 230 -4.07 6.84 28.09
N GLU A 231 -3.70 7.50 29.19
CA GLU A 231 -4.05 7.06 30.56
C GLU A 231 -5.31 7.75 31.08
N LYS A 232 -6.45 7.57 30.40
CA LYS A 232 -7.78 7.75 31.02
C LYS A 232 -8.81 6.80 30.42
N SER A 233 -8.65 5.49 30.70
CA SER A 233 -9.80 4.57 30.74
C SER A 233 -9.44 3.29 31.52
N LYS A 234 -9.07 3.45 32.79
CA LYS A 234 -9.24 2.40 33.80
C LYS A 234 -9.81 3.03 35.07
N GLU A 235 -11.05 3.49 34.97
CA GLU A 235 -11.91 3.66 36.14
C GLU A 235 -13.37 3.69 35.67
N ASN A 236 -13.99 2.51 35.64
CA ASN A 236 -15.32 2.18 36.15
C ASN A 236 -15.71 0.76 35.75
#